data_AF-A0A7S0HF39-F1
#
_entry.id   AF-A0A7S0HF39-F1
#
_cell.length_a   1.000
_cell.length_b   1.000
_cell.length_c   1.000
_cell.angle_alpha   90.00
_cell.angle_beta   90.00
_cell.angle_gamma   90.00
#
_symmetry.space_group_name_H-M   'P 1'
#
loop_
_entity.id
_entity.type
_entity.pdbx_description
1 polymer ?
#
loop_
_entity_poly.entity_id
_entity_poly.type
_entity_poly.pdbx_seq_one_letter_code
_entity_poly.pdbx_strand_id
1 'polypeptide(L)'
;QPPWQPDNSTLLATSLNPLSMTMYNLTMYNLTIFAALLGSALVSADVPVPCSNPVTVTVRVKDTWCKASHPHDYQADVGGDGPITWPHISWPVVHTHDGTHPSWDKYATQGVANIATTGDTTAYISEVRPLAHTLWRGPVMTSCGGSRPTPPATSVGLKLNEQNSWVSAIHMMAPSPDWITGIKAVDMCVDGYWSRSKTVTGVVYDAGVDAGMYFNTANVPEALNTNMITEILCDGESGPYCNQANTGVNHVVEYEIVTAHFLCINGYWPLLEKESDANGASTSGTSHSHVFDSITYYMPNGFAGAKHGESGFSCPCTVDPTAVCPEFYKPVCGANGI
;
A
#
# COMPACT_ATOMS: atom_id res chain seq x y z
N GLN A 1 -41.16 -2.27 -64.62
CA GLN A 1 -41.50 -3.67 -64.96
C GLN A 1 -42.16 -3.62 -66.34
N PRO A 2 -41.72 -4.36 -67.37
CA PRO A 2 -40.82 -5.52 -67.36
C PRO A 2 -39.59 -5.38 -68.29
N PRO A 3 -38.70 -6.40 -68.34
CA PRO A 3 -37.30 -6.30 -68.78
C PRO A 3 -36.96 -7.15 -70.03
N TRP A 4 -35.77 -6.95 -70.64
CA TRP A 4 -34.80 -8.02 -70.98
C TRP A 4 -33.58 -7.53 -71.80
N GLN A 5 -32.37 -7.81 -71.28
CA GLN A 5 -31.04 -8.02 -71.93
C GLN A 5 -30.45 -6.92 -72.85
N PRO A 6 -29.14 -6.89 -73.24
CA PRO A 6 -28.09 -7.95 -73.35
C PRO A 6 -26.70 -7.55 -72.75
N ASP A 7 -25.76 -8.45 -72.48
CA ASP A 7 -24.75 -9.17 -73.31
C ASP A 7 -23.47 -8.40 -73.70
N ASN A 8 -22.36 -9.06 -73.38
CA ASN A 8 -21.06 -9.18 -74.06
C ASN A 8 -20.15 -8.00 -74.49
N SER A 9 -18.87 -8.35 -74.36
CA SER A 9 -17.75 -8.09 -75.28
C SER A 9 -16.84 -6.87 -75.05
N THR A 10 -15.61 -7.24 -74.72
CA THR A 10 -14.35 -6.54 -74.92
C THR A 10 -14.13 -6.15 -76.39
N LEU A 11 -13.70 -4.91 -76.65
CA LEU A 11 -12.92 -4.57 -77.83
C LEU A 11 -12.04 -3.32 -77.58
N LEU A 12 -10.83 -3.44 -78.09
CA LEU A 12 -9.70 -2.53 -78.05
C LEU A 12 -9.98 -1.18 -78.74
N ALA A 13 -9.39 -0.10 -78.24
CA ALA A 13 -8.82 0.95 -79.10
C ALA A 13 -7.75 1.77 -78.37
N THR A 14 -6.65 1.91 -79.08
CA THR A 14 -5.35 2.48 -78.72
C THR A 14 -5.26 4.00 -78.83
N SER A 15 -4.30 4.54 -78.08
CA SER A 15 -3.52 5.77 -78.28
C SER A 15 -4.19 7.11 -78.01
N LEU A 16 -3.60 7.88 -77.08
CA LEU A 16 -2.83 9.10 -77.36
C LEU A 16 -2.11 9.55 -76.07
N ASN A 17 -0.78 9.66 -76.12
CA ASN A 17 0.05 10.43 -75.17
C ASN A 17 0.14 11.88 -75.69
N PRO A 18 0.31 12.90 -74.83
CA PRO A 18 1.69 13.35 -74.55
C PRO A 18 1.96 13.92 -73.14
N LEU A 19 3.22 13.70 -72.69
CA LEU A 19 4.12 14.56 -71.88
C LEU A 19 3.49 15.31 -70.69
N SER A 20 3.93 15.15 -69.44
CA SER A 20 5.24 15.59 -68.94
C SER A 20 5.22 15.53 -67.40
N MET A 21 6.34 15.11 -66.78
CA MET A 21 6.77 15.34 -65.39
C MET A 21 5.74 15.00 -64.29
N THR A 22 6.00 14.09 -63.35
CA THR A 22 7.04 14.23 -62.31
C THR A 22 7.09 12.92 -61.51
N MET A 23 8.27 12.59 -60.99
CA MET A 23 8.51 11.43 -60.13
C MET A 23 7.73 11.47 -58.81
N TYR A 24 7.66 10.30 -58.18
CA TYR A 24 7.29 9.95 -56.80
C TYR A 24 5.83 9.59 -56.53
N ASN A 25 5.60 8.30 -56.28
CA ASN A 25 4.69 7.86 -55.23
C ASN A 25 5.37 6.72 -54.46
N LEU A 26 6.04 7.11 -53.38
CA LEU A 26 6.38 6.22 -52.27
C LEU A 26 5.05 5.71 -51.70
N THR A 27 4.91 4.40 -51.60
CA THR A 27 3.87 3.75 -50.81
C THR A 27 3.92 4.28 -49.38
N MET A 28 2.87 5.00 -48.98
CA MET A 28 2.70 5.51 -47.62
C MET A 28 2.60 4.33 -46.65
N TYR A 29 3.68 4.06 -45.93
CA TYR A 29 3.61 3.36 -44.65
C TYR A 29 2.82 4.27 -43.69
N ASN A 30 1.66 3.82 -43.25
CA ASN A 30 0.98 4.38 -42.08
C ASN A 30 1.84 4.11 -40.85
N LEU A 31 2.84 4.96 -40.61
CA LEU A 31 3.40 5.15 -39.28
C LEU A 31 2.35 5.90 -38.47
N THR A 32 1.53 5.16 -37.72
CA THR A 32 0.97 5.73 -36.50
C THR A 32 2.15 6.07 -35.60
N ILE A 33 2.53 7.34 -35.58
CA ILE A 33 3.40 7.90 -34.58
C ILE A 33 2.64 7.72 -33.26
N PHE A 34 2.90 6.62 -32.55
CA PHE A 34 2.76 6.63 -31.11
C PHE A 34 3.77 7.67 -30.64
N ALA A 35 3.29 8.90 -30.45
CA ALA A 35 3.95 9.83 -29.58
C ALA A 35 4.01 9.09 -28.23
N ALA A 36 5.17 8.53 -27.93
CA ALA A 36 5.51 8.18 -26.57
C ALA A 36 5.43 9.50 -25.81
N LEU A 37 4.26 9.76 -25.21
CA LEU A 37 4.21 10.51 -23.98
C LEU A 37 5.13 9.76 -23.03
N LEU A 38 6.41 10.12 -23.04
CA LEU A 38 7.13 10.26 -21.79
C LEU A 38 6.27 11.22 -20.98
N GLY A 39 5.29 10.64 -20.26
CA GLY A 39 4.81 11.25 -19.05
C GLY A 39 6.05 11.37 -18.19
N SER A 40 6.67 12.54 -18.23
CA SER A 40 7.54 12.99 -17.16
C SER A 40 6.71 12.78 -15.92
N ALA A 41 7.03 11.74 -15.14
CA ALA A 41 6.59 11.70 -13.76
C ALA A 41 7.11 13.03 -13.18
N LEU A 42 6.21 13.99 -13.01
CA LEU A 42 6.52 15.21 -12.28
C LEU A 42 6.86 14.71 -10.88
N VAL A 43 8.15 14.59 -10.61
CA VAL A 43 8.64 14.40 -9.25
C VAL A 43 8.13 15.62 -8.49
N SER A 44 7.10 15.42 -7.67
CA SER A 44 6.69 16.38 -6.66
C SER A 44 7.94 16.70 -5.84
N ALA A 45 8.43 17.92 -5.95
CA ALA A 45 9.64 18.37 -5.27
C ALA A 45 9.27 18.80 -3.86
N ASP A 46 8.70 17.90 -3.08
CA ASP A 46 8.67 18.09 -1.63
C ASP A 46 10.12 18.07 -1.14
N VAL A 47 10.45 18.97 -0.21
CA VAL A 47 11.76 18.97 0.44
C VAL A 47 11.94 17.61 1.11
N PRO A 48 12.89 16.76 0.65
CA PRO A 48 13.06 15.43 1.20
C PRO A 48 13.35 15.51 2.70
N VAL A 49 12.73 14.64 3.49
CA VAL A 49 12.90 14.62 4.95
C VAL A 49 14.03 13.66 5.28
N PRO A 50 15.19 14.12 5.79
CA PRO A 50 16.29 13.23 6.15
C PRO A 50 15.91 12.29 7.29
N CYS A 51 16.37 11.05 7.25
CA CYS A 51 16.07 10.05 8.30
C CYS A 51 16.61 10.42 9.68
N SER A 52 17.60 11.33 9.73
CA SER A 52 18.13 11.90 10.97
C SER A 52 17.09 12.69 11.77
N ASN A 53 15.98 13.10 11.14
CA ASN A 53 14.83 13.68 11.83
C ASN A 53 13.77 12.60 12.06
N PRO A 54 13.20 12.48 13.28
CA PRO A 54 12.10 11.55 13.52
C PRO A 54 10.85 11.96 12.74
N VAL A 55 9.97 10.99 12.47
CA VAL A 55 8.69 11.21 11.79
C VAL A 55 7.58 10.37 12.44
N THR A 56 6.32 10.76 12.21
CA THR A 56 5.17 9.87 12.41
C THR A 56 4.78 9.20 11.11
N VAL A 57 4.28 7.97 11.22
CA VAL A 57 3.69 7.24 10.10
C VAL A 57 2.29 6.75 10.48
N THR A 58 1.42 6.60 9.50
CA THR A 58 0.19 5.83 9.61
C THR A 58 0.31 4.56 8.79
N VAL A 59 -0.31 3.48 9.26
CA VAL A 59 -0.43 2.21 8.54
C VAL A 59 -1.90 1.91 8.40
N ARG A 60 -2.38 1.93 7.17
CA ARG A 60 -3.76 1.58 6.83
C ARG A 60 -3.80 0.12 6.39
N VAL A 61 -4.52 -0.70 7.15
CA VAL A 61 -4.69 -2.14 6.91
C VAL A 61 -5.98 -2.36 6.15
N LYS A 62 -5.87 -2.74 4.88
CA LYS A 62 -7.00 -2.96 3.98
C LYS A 62 -7.11 -4.44 3.66
N ASP A 63 -8.19 -5.06 4.15
CA ASP A 63 -8.55 -6.42 3.76
C ASP A 63 -8.87 -6.50 2.26
N THR A 64 -8.37 -7.55 1.61
CA THR A 64 -8.64 -7.86 0.19
C THR A 64 -9.04 -9.33 -0.01
N TRP A 65 -9.19 -10.06 1.10
CA TRP A 65 -9.69 -11.43 1.12
C TRP A 65 -11.21 -11.47 0.90
N CYS A 66 -11.62 -11.32 -0.37
CA CYS A 66 -13.02 -11.33 -0.76
C CYS A 66 -13.40 -12.65 -1.44
N LYS A 67 -14.68 -13.05 -1.33
CA LYS A 67 -15.21 -14.26 -2.00
C LYS A 67 -14.98 -14.29 -3.51
N ALA A 68 -15.04 -13.13 -4.18
CA ALA A 68 -14.82 -13.07 -5.63
C ALA A 68 -13.36 -13.31 -6.01
N SER A 69 -12.40 -12.83 -5.21
CA SER A 69 -10.96 -12.99 -5.46
C SER A 69 -10.42 -14.32 -4.92
N HIS A 70 -11.06 -14.90 -3.91
CA HIS A 70 -10.67 -16.15 -3.26
C HIS A 70 -11.90 -17.06 -3.15
N PRO A 71 -12.43 -17.62 -4.25
CA PRO A 71 -13.72 -18.33 -4.23
C PRO A 71 -13.63 -19.75 -3.65
N HIS A 72 -12.43 -20.33 -3.63
CA HIS A 72 -12.20 -21.71 -3.19
C HIS A 72 -12.25 -21.82 -1.67
N ASP A 73 -13.01 -22.81 -1.19
CA ASP A 73 -13.29 -23.06 0.23
C ASP A 73 -13.91 -21.87 0.99
N TYR A 74 -14.27 -20.79 0.28
CA TYR A 74 -14.75 -19.57 0.90
C TYR A 74 -16.16 -19.74 1.43
N GLN A 75 -16.29 -19.71 2.75
CA GLN A 75 -17.56 -19.83 3.44
C GLN A 75 -17.95 -18.46 4.01
N ALA A 76 -19.02 -17.88 3.45
CA ALA A 76 -19.52 -16.56 3.88
C ALA A 76 -20.04 -16.56 5.32
N ASP A 77 -20.50 -17.72 5.78
CA ASP A 77 -20.85 -18.04 7.16
C ASP A 77 -20.13 -19.34 7.52
N VAL A 78 -19.13 -19.22 8.38
CA VAL A 78 -18.26 -20.31 8.86
C VAL A 78 -18.77 -20.68 10.25
N GLY A 79 -19.78 -21.55 10.30
CA GLY A 79 -20.37 -22.07 11.55
C GLY A 79 -19.39 -22.96 12.33
N GLY A 80 -18.27 -22.41 12.78
CA GLY A 80 -17.25 -23.07 13.60
C GLY A 80 -17.50 -22.95 15.10
N ASP A 81 -16.68 -23.65 15.89
CA ASP A 81 -16.79 -23.79 17.35
C ASP A 81 -16.37 -22.54 18.15
N GLY A 82 -16.08 -21.43 17.47
CA GLY A 82 -15.70 -20.13 18.05
C GLY A 82 -16.85 -19.12 18.12
N PRO A 83 -16.72 -18.02 18.90
CA PRO A 83 -17.76 -17.00 19.04
C PRO A 83 -17.95 -16.14 17.77
N ILE A 84 -17.00 -16.22 16.83
CA ILE A 84 -17.03 -15.48 15.57
C ILE A 84 -17.12 -16.50 14.43
N THR A 85 -18.26 -16.48 13.74
CA THR A 85 -18.62 -17.45 12.69
C THR A 85 -18.61 -16.84 11.30
N TRP A 86 -17.81 -15.78 11.08
CA TRP A 86 -17.67 -15.11 9.79
C TRP A 86 -16.20 -14.87 9.43
N PRO A 87 -15.86 -14.75 8.14
CA PRO A 87 -14.52 -14.38 7.68
C PRO A 87 -14.07 -13.04 8.26
N HIS A 88 -12.93 -13.01 8.95
CA HIS A 88 -12.39 -11.81 9.57
C HIS A 88 -10.85 -11.84 9.66
N ILE A 89 -10.29 -10.66 9.91
CA ILE A 89 -8.90 -10.44 10.32
C ILE A 89 -8.91 -10.20 11.83
N SER A 90 -8.06 -10.92 12.58
CA SER A 90 -7.89 -10.68 14.03
C SER A 90 -7.19 -9.34 14.30
N TRP A 91 -7.03 -8.94 15.57
CA TRP A 91 -6.42 -7.67 15.96
C TRP A 91 -5.02 -7.47 15.32
N PRO A 92 -4.86 -6.57 14.33
CA PRO A 92 -3.55 -6.32 13.73
C PRO A 92 -2.61 -5.71 14.73
N VAL A 93 -1.42 -6.28 14.87
CA VAL A 93 -0.35 -5.68 15.66
C VAL A 93 0.68 -5.11 14.70
N VAL A 94 0.84 -3.79 14.73
CA VAL A 94 1.82 -3.04 13.93
C VAL A 94 2.86 -2.46 14.88
N HIS A 95 4.14 -2.61 14.58
CA HIS A 95 5.20 -2.05 15.39
C HIS A 95 6.35 -1.54 14.53
N THR A 96 7.07 -0.55 15.07
CA THR A 96 8.27 0.01 14.46
C THR A 96 9.52 -0.45 15.20
N HIS A 97 10.61 -0.74 14.48
CA HIS A 97 11.80 -1.36 15.04
C HIS A 97 13.07 -1.06 14.20
N ASP A 98 14.21 -1.56 14.66
CA ASP A 98 15.56 -1.32 14.10
C ASP A 98 15.94 -2.20 12.89
N GLY A 99 14.98 -2.95 12.33
CA GLY A 99 15.23 -3.92 11.27
C GLY A 99 15.66 -5.33 11.73
N THR A 100 15.98 -5.54 13.01
CA THR A 100 16.45 -6.84 13.52
C THR A 100 15.36 -7.69 14.16
N HIS A 101 14.15 -7.14 14.27
CA HIS A 101 12.99 -7.74 14.94
C HIS A 101 11.77 -7.81 14.00
N PRO A 102 11.79 -8.65 12.96
CA PRO A 102 10.65 -8.83 12.06
C PRO A 102 9.44 -9.42 12.80
N SER A 103 8.25 -9.28 12.21
CA SER A 103 7.01 -9.82 12.79
C SER A 103 7.03 -11.33 13.04
N TRP A 104 7.77 -12.07 12.23
CA TRP A 104 8.04 -13.48 12.41
C TRP A 104 9.37 -13.84 11.75
N ASP A 105 9.94 -14.97 12.13
CA ASP A 105 11.14 -15.51 11.49
C ASP A 105 10.87 -16.91 10.91
N LYS A 106 11.78 -17.87 11.09
CA LYS A 106 11.68 -19.21 10.52
C LYS A 106 10.64 -20.09 11.22
N TYR A 107 10.50 -19.94 12.53
CA TYR A 107 9.58 -20.73 13.37
C TYR A 107 8.66 -19.78 14.14
N ALA A 108 7.43 -20.20 14.39
CA ALA A 108 6.51 -19.45 15.24
C ALA A 108 7.04 -19.36 16.68
N THR A 109 7.09 -18.15 17.22
CA THR A 109 7.16 -17.95 18.67
C THR A 109 5.82 -18.33 19.30
N GLN A 110 5.76 -18.43 20.63
CA GLN A 110 4.47 -18.63 21.31
C GLN A 110 3.49 -17.50 20.97
N GLY A 111 3.95 -16.26 20.89
CA GLY A 111 3.15 -15.11 20.46
C GLY A 111 2.59 -15.25 19.06
N VAL A 112 3.42 -15.64 18.08
CA VAL A 112 2.98 -15.85 16.70
C VAL A 112 1.95 -16.99 16.63
N ALA A 113 2.20 -18.11 17.33
CA ALA A 113 1.28 -19.24 17.36
C ALA A 113 -0.07 -18.90 18.01
N ASN A 114 -0.08 -18.08 19.06
CA ASN A 114 -1.31 -17.62 19.70
C ASN A 114 -2.12 -16.72 18.75
N ILE A 115 -1.45 -15.81 18.03
CA ILE A 115 -2.10 -15.02 16.98
C ILE A 115 -2.67 -15.95 15.92
N ALA A 116 -1.87 -16.88 15.40
CA ALA A 116 -2.21 -17.79 14.32
C ALA A 116 -3.45 -18.66 14.61
N THR A 117 -3.55 -19.20 15.83
CA THR A 117 -4.58 -20.21 16.18
C THR A 117 -5.82 -19.63 16.86
N THR A 118 -5.69 -18.46 17.52
CA THR A 118 -6.79 -17.89 18.33
C THR A 118 -6.98 -16.38 18.13
N GLY A 119 -6.07 -15.71 17.43
CA GLY A 119 -6.03 -14.26 17.34
C GLY A 119 -5.57 -13.56 18.63
N ASP A 120 -5.11 -14.29 19.66
CA ASP A 120 -4.63 -13.69 20.90
C ASP A 120 -3.26 -13.03 20.70
N THR A 121 -3.23 -11.71 20.90
CA THR A 121 -2.05 -10.86 20.71
C THR A 121 -1.21 -10.69 21.99
N THR A 122 -1.64 -11.23 23.13
CA THR A 122 -1.06 -10.92 24.45
C THR A 122 0.40 -11.34 24.56
N ALA A 123 0.71 -12.59 24.19
CA ALA A 123 2.07 -13.12 24.22
C ALA A 123 2.97 -12.39 23.21
N TYR A 124 2.50 -12.23 21.98
CA TYR A 124 3.23 -11.52 20.93
C TYR A 124 3.57 -10.08 21.30
N ILE A 125 2.60 -9.31 21.82
CA ILE A 125 2.83 -7.94 22.29
C ILE A 125 3.86 -7.93 23.42
N SER A 126 3.87 -8.93 24.30
CA SER A 126 4.87 -9.02 25.37
C SER A 126 6.28 -9.31 24.83
N GLU A 127 6.38 -10.09 23.75
CA GLU A 127 7.64 -10.38 23.05
C GLU A 127 8.20 -9.14 22.34
N VAL A 128 7.37 -8.41 21.58
CA VAL A 128 7.87 -7.31 20.73
C VAL A 128 7.93 -5.95 21.43
N ARG A 129 7.14 -5.70 22.48
CA ARG A 129 7.11 -4.40 23.16
C ARG A 129 8.46 -3.89 23.68
N PRO A 130 9.35 -4.70 24.27
CA PRO A 130 10.67 -4.21 24.68
C PRO A 130 11.61 -3.89 23.51
N LEU A 131 11.29 -4.37 22.30
CA LEU A 131 12.08 -4.25 21.07
C LEU A 131 11.53 -3.19 20.12
N ALA A 132 10.24 -2.89 20.23
CA ALA A 132 9.55 -1.92 19.41
C ALA A 132 9.79 -0.49 19.88
N HIS A 133 10.03 0.43 18.95
CA HIS A 133 10.04 1.86 19.23
C HIS A 133 8.63 2.38 19.51
N THR A 134 7.66 1.99 18.68
CA THR A 134 6.23 2.23 18.90
C THR A 134 5.42 1.04 18.43
N LEU A 135 4.23 0.87 18.99
CA LEU A 135 3.33 -0.24 18.67
C LEU A 135 1.89 0.24 18.68
N TRP A 136 1.11 -0.28 17.74
CA TRP A 136 -0.33 -0.12 17.66
C TRP A 136 -1.01 -1.49 17.53
N ARG A 137 -2.10 -1.68 18.27
CA ARG A 137 -3.01 -2.83 18.11
C ARG A 137 -4.35 -2.33 17.59
N GLY A 138 -4.69 -2.74 16.37
CA GLY A 138 -5.95 -2.41 15.73
C GLY A 138 -7.14 -3.25 16.20
N PRO A 139 -8.36 -2.92 15.75
CA PRO A 139 -9.56 -3.71 16.00
C PRO A 139 -9.60 -4.97 15.12
N VAL A 140 -10.47 -5.92 15.47
CA VAL A 140 -10.92 -6.99 14.57
C VAL A 140 -11.66 -6.38 13.38
N MET A 141 -11.42 -6.90 12.17
CA MET A 141 -12.06 -6.43 10.94
C MET A 141 -12.79 -7.57 10.24
N THR A 142 -14.06 -7.36 9.88
CA THR A 142 -14.79 -8.31 9.03
C THR A 142 -14.25 -8.21 7.61
N SER A 143 -13.92 -9.35 7.00
CA SER A 143 -13.36 -9.37 5.64
C SER A 143 -14.36 -8.88 4.59
N CYS A 144 -13.87 -8.40 3.45
CA CYS A 144 -14.63 -7.96 2.30
C CYS A 144 -15.50 -9.05 1.66
N GLY A 145 -15.24 -10.34 1.97
CA GLY A 145 -16.14 -11.43 1.58
C GLY A 145 -17.11 -11.86 2.67
N GLY A 146 -17.05 -11.27 3.87
CA GLY A 146 -18.06 -11.43 4.91
C GLY A 146 -19.37 -10.68 4.59
N SER A 147 -20.43 -10.98 5.35
CA SER A 147 -21.76 -10.38 5.12
C SER A 147 -21.84 -8.88 5.45
N ARG A 148 -20.93 -8.37 6.29
CA ARG A 148 -20.86 -6.96 6.73
C ARG A 148 -19.40 -6.52 6.82
N PRO A 149 -18.74 -6.27 5.68
CA PRO A 149 -17.32 -5.93 5.67
C PRO A 149 -17.05 -4.61 6.39
N THR A 150 -15.95 -4.54 7.12
CA THR A 150 -15.55 -3.32 7.82
C THR A 150 -14.63 -2.46 6.96
N PRO A 151 -14.69 -1.12 7.07
CA PRO A 151 -13.69 -0.25 6.45
C PRO A 151 -12.26 -0.59 6.93
N PRO A 152 -11.22 -0.26 6.13
CA PRO A 152 -9.83 -0.43 6.53
C PRO A 152 -9.50 0.25 7.86
N ALA A 153 -8.76 -0.43 8.73
CA ALA A 153 -8.28 0.15 9.98
C ALA A 153 -7.04 1.01 9.74
N THR A 154 -6.89 2.10 10.47
CA THR A 154 -5.71 2.99 10.36
C THR A 154 -5.04 3.09 11.72
N SER A 155 -3.72 2.88 11.74
CA SER A 155 -2.93 2.99 12.96
C SER A 155 -2.81 4.42 13.46
N VAL A 156 -2.50 4.55 14.75
CA VAL A 156 -2.24 5.84 15.40
C VAL A 156 -0.97 5.77 16.22
N GLY A 157 -0.24 6.89 16.27
CA GLY A 157 0.90 7.05 17.17
C GLY A 157 2.15 6.24 16.82
N LEU A 158 2.27 5.73 15.59
CA LEU A 158 3.51 5.09 15.14
C LEU A 158 4.54 6.17 14.82
N LYS A 159 5.75 5.98 15.34
CA LYS A 159 6.89 6.86 15.15
C LYS A 159 8.04 6.07 14.54
N LEU A 160 8.85 6.77 13.76
CA LEU A 160 10.11 6.28 13.23
C LEU A 160 11.22 7.27 13.54
N ASN A 161 12.42 6.74 13.69
CA ASN A 161 13.66 7.51 13.76
C ASN A 161 14.76 6.74 13.02
N GLU A 162 15.93 7.35 12.83
CA GLU A 162 17.03 6.74 12.09
C GLU A 162 17.43 5.34 12.62
N GLN A 163 17.30 5.08 13.92
CA GLN A 163 17.62 3.77 14.51
C GLN A 163 16.44 2.79 14.44
N ASN A 164 15.22 3.26 14.18
CA ASN A 164 13.99 2.46 14.17
C ASN A 164 13.16 2.82 12.95
N SER A 165 13.69 2.53 11.76
CA SER A 165 13.11 2.91 10.47
C SER A 165 12.21 1.83 9.85
N TRP A 166 12.17 0.64 10.45
CA TRP A 166 11.44 -0.50 9.92
C TRP A 166 10.04 -0.60 10.51
N VAL A 167 9.08 -1.05 9.70
CA VAL A 167 7.69 -1.30 10.06
C VAL A 167 7.37 -2.77 9.85
N SER A 168 6.69 -3.36 10.83
CA SER A 168 6.30 -4.77 10.85
C SER A 168 4.83 -4.87 11.30
N ALA A 169 4.08 -5.79 10.70
CA ALA A 169 2.67 -6.02 11.01
C ALA A 169 2.32 -7.51 10.96
N ILE A 170 1.41 -7.96 11.81
CA ILE A 170 0.91 -9.34 11.82
C ILE A 170 -0.55 -9.41 12.27
N HIS A 171 -1.31 -10.33 11.69
CA HIS A 171 -2.60 -10.79 12.20
C HIS A 171 -2.95 -12.18 11.68
N MET A 172 -3.96 -12.80 12.30
CA MET A 172 -4.60 -14.02 11.85
C MET A 172 -5.54 -13.74 10.68
N MET A 173 -5.63 -14.70 9.77
CA MET A 173 -6.74 -14.81 8.81
C MET A 173 -7.73 -15.83 9.36
N ALA A 174 -8.98 -15.44 9.57
CA ALA A 174 -9.88 -16.21 10.43
C ALA A 174 -11.24 -16.50 9.78
N PRO A 175 -11.81 -17.70 10.02
CA PRO A 175 -11.21 -18.83 10.71
C PRO A 175 -10.09 -19.45 9.86
N SER A 176 -9.13 -20.06 10.53
CA SER A 176 -8.10 -20.89 9.90
C SER A 176 -7.51 -21.82 10.98
N PRO A 177 -6.77 -22.87 10.58
CA PRO A 177 -5.99 -23.68 11.50
C PRO A 177 -4.96 -22.83 12.26
N ASP A 178 -4.07 -22.17 11.53
CA ASP A 178 -2.99 -21.36 12.10
C ASP A 178 -2.44 -20.31 11.10
N TRP A 179 -3.31 -19.75 10.25
CA TRP A 179 -2.84 -18.94 9.13
C TRP A 179 -2.71 -17.46 9.49
N ILE A 180 -1.56 -16.89 9.16
CA ILE A 180 -1.22 -15.49 9.40
C ILE A 180 -0.93 -14.75 8.09
N THR A 181 -1.04 -13.43 8.14
CA THR A 181 -0.47 -12.54 7.12
C THR A 181 0.07 -11.28 7.79
N GLY A 182 0.78 -10.44 7.04
CA GLY A 182 1.45 -9.30 7.62
C GLY A 182 2.50 -8.64 6.74
N ILE A 183 3.20 -7.68 7.35
CA ILE A 183 4.47 -7.16 6.88
C ILE A 183 5.54 -7.85 7.72
N LYS A 184 6.40 -8.67 7.08
CA LYS A 184 7.51 -9.30 7.79
C LYS A 184 8.48 -8.25 8.35
N ALA A 185 8.94 -7.32 7.50
CA ALA A 185 9.62 -6.07 7.84
C ALA A 185 9.76 -5.21 6.57
N VAL A 186 9.55 -3.89 6.67
CA VAL A 186 9.84 -2.94 5.57
C VAL A 186 10.52 -1.69 6.10
N ASP A 187 11.66 -1.33 5.53
CA ASP A 187 12.37 -0.09 5.86
C ASP A 187 11.67 1.11 5.21
N MET A 188 11.40 2.17 5.98
CA MET A 188 10.86 3.43 5.46
C MET A 188 11.97 4.46 5.18
N CYS A 189 13.18 4.26 5.69
CA CYS A 189 14.34 5.08 5.36
C CYS A 189 15.04 4.52 4.12
N VAL A 190 15.05 5.26 3.02
CA VAL A 190 15.67 4.84 1.75
C VAL A 190 16.62 5.93 1.30
N ASP A 191 17.86 5.57 1.01
CA ASP A 191 18.91 6.50 0.57
C ASP A 191 19.11 7.72 1.50
N GLY A 192 18.87 7.53 2.80
CA GLY A 192 19.00 8.58 3.82
C GLY A 192 17.78 9.49 4.00
N TYR A 193 16.68 9.22 3.28
CA TYR A 193 15.45 10.00 3.35
C TYR A 193 14.22 9.13 3.66
N TRP A 194 13.24 9.70 4.33
CA TRP A 194 11.96 9.04 4.57
C TRP A 194 11.18 8.87 3.27
N SER A 195 10.73 7.64 3.00
CA SER A 195 9.77 7.36 1.94
C SER A 195 8.44 8.06 2.26
N ARG A 196 7.85 8.78 1.30
CA ARG A 196 6.53 9.41 1.50
C ARG A 196 5.46 8.38 1.82
N SER A 197 5.44 7.30 1.04
CA SER A 197 4.57 6.16 1.27
C SER A 197 5.19 4.87 0.75
N LYS A 198 4.70 3.75 1.27
CA LYS A 198 4.94 2.41 0.73
C LYS A 198 3.65 1.60 0.79
N THR A 199 3.40 0.83 -0.26
CA THR A 199 2.31 -0.16 -0.28
C THR A 199 2.93 -1.55 -0.21
N VAL A 200 2.50 -2.35 0.76
CA VAL A 200 2.92 -3.74 0.92
C VAL A 200 1.68 -4.63 0.84
N THR A 201 1.67 -5.59 -0.09
CA THR A 201 0.62 -6.59 -0.18
C THR A 201 1.02 -7.86 0.56
N GLY A 202 0.14 -8.39 1.40
CA GLY A 202 0.37 -9.62 2.15
C GLY A 202 -0.18 -10.85 1.45
N VAL A 203 0.65 -11.89 1.38
CA VAL A 203 0.24 -13.29 1.13
C VAL A 203 0.02 -14.00 2.47
N VAL A 204 -0.54 -15.21 2.45
CA VAL A 204 -0.84 -15.98 3.65
C VAL A 204 0.30 -16.94 3.96
N TYR A 205 0.59 -17.12 5.25
CA TYR A 205 1.55 -18.07 5.75
C TYR A 205 0.88 -19.02 6.74
N ASP A 206 1.22 -20.29 6.64
CA ASP A 206 0.97 -21.32 7.63
C ASP A 206 2.00 -21.17 8.76
N ALA A 207 1.56 -21.14 10.02
CA ALA A 207 2.45 -20.91 11.15
C ALA A 207 3.18 -22.17 11.62
N GLY A 208 2.80 -23.35 11.14
CA GLY A 208 3.41 -24.64 11.46
C GLY A 208 3.05 -25.18 12.84
N VAL A 209 1.87 -24.84 13.36
CA VAL A 209 1.37 -25.21 14.70
C VAL A 209 -0.03 -25.85 14.67
N ASP A 210 -0.69 -25.90 13.52
CA ASP A 210 -1.90 -26.71 13.29
C ASP A 210 -1.95 -27.24 11.84
N ALA A 211 -2.04 -28.56 11.66
CA ALA A 211 -2.01 -29.20 10.34
C ALA A 211 -3.37 -29.25 9.61
N GLY A 212 -4.34 -28.44 10.02
CA GLY A 212 -5.60 -28.29 9.29
C GLY A 212 -5.38 -27.79 7.86
N MET A 213 -6.19 -28.27 6.90
CA MET A 213 -6.02 -27.96 5.47
C MET A 213 -7.06 -26.99 4.91
N TYR A 214 -8.14 -26.71 5.64
CA TYR A 214 -9.26 -25.89 5.19
C TYR A 214 -9.69 -24.91 6.28
N PHE A 215 -10.41 -23.85 5.91
CA PHE A 215 -10.76 -22.77 6.84
C PHE A 215 -11.49 -23.23 8.12
N ASN A 216 -12.24 -24.33 8.04
CA ASN A 216 -13.08 -24.83 9.14
C ASN A 216 -12.80 -26.31 9.45
N THR A 217 -11.54 -26.73 9.41
CA THR A 217 -11.15 -28.06 9.92
C THR A 217 -11.05 -28.06 11.43
N ALA A 218 -11.30 -29.21 12.05
CA ALA A 218 -10.97 -29.42 13.45
C ALA A 218 -9.46 -29.27 13.67
N ASN A 219 -9.06 -28.74 14.82
CA ASN A 219 -7.66 -28.52 15.17
C ASN A 219 -6.85 -29.84 15.06
N VAL A 220 -5.69 -29.75 14.43
CA VAL A 220 -4.68 -30.81 14.37
C VAL A 220 -3.36 -30.24 14.91
N PRO A 221 -3.23 -30.09 16.24
CA PRO A 221 -2.14 -29.32 16.83
C PRO A 221 -0.76 -29.93 16.53
N GLU A 222 0.18 -29.06 16.19
CA GLU A 222 1.58 -29.39 16.01
C GLU A 222 2.45 -28.69 17.07
N ALA A 223 3.63 -29.24 17.34
CA ALA A 223 4.50 -28.69 18.37
C ALA A 223 5.22 -27.42 17.87
N LEU A 224 5.41 -26.46 18.77
CA LEU A 224 6.22 -25.27 18.45
C LEU A 224 7.64 -25.67 18.01
N ASN A 225 8.19 -24.90 17.06
CA ASN A 225 9.55 -25.05 16.53
C ASN A 225 9.82 -26.38 15.79
N THR A 226 8.79 -27.13 15.38
CA THR A 226 9.00 -28.31 14.50
C THR A 226 8.84 -27.96 13.04
N ASN A 227 7.77 -27.24 12.68
CA ASN A 227 7.48 -26.83 11.31
C ASN A 227 7.80 -25.34 11.12
N MET A 228 8.34 -25.01 9.94
CA MET A 228 8.67 -23.63 9.62
C MET A 228 7.40 -22.87 9.25
N ILE A 229 7.42 -21.56 9.45
CA ILE A 229 6.42 -20.69 8.86
C ILE A 229 6.60 -20.73 7.34
N THR A 230 5.58 -21.16 6.61
CA THR A 230 5.64 -21.36 5.14
C THR A 230 4.52 -20.62 4.44
N GLU A 231 4.84 -20.00 3.30
CA GLU A 231 3.81 -19.38 2.46
C GLU A 231 2.83 -20.43 1.96
N ILE A 232 1.53 -20.14 2.06
CA ILE A 232 0.48 -20.98 1.49
C ILE A 232 0.47 -20.76 -0.01
N LEU A 233 0.69 -21.83 -0.76
CA LEU A 233 0.68 -21.83 -2.21
C LEU A 233 -0.58 -22.49 -2.75
N CYS A 234 -0.94 -22.12 -3.98
CA CYS A 234 -2.00 -22.80 -4.72
C CYS A 234 -1.38 -23.94 -5.53
N ASP A 235 -1.73 -25.18 -5.21
CA ASP A 235 -1.23 -26.41 -5.85
C ASP A 235 -2.06 -26.87 -7.06
N GLY A 236 -3.12 -26.12 -7.40
CA GLY A 236 -4.05 -26.50 -8.46
C GLY A 236 -5.13 -27.48 -8.01
N GLU A 237 -5.24 -27.79 -6.71
CA GLU A 237 -6.28 -28.64 -6.14
C GLU A 237 -7.42 -27.83 -5.49
N SER A 238 -7.55 -26.54 -5.85
CA SER A 238 -8.60 -25.65 -5.31
C SER A 238 -8.52 -25.48 -3.79
N GLY A 239 -7.30 -25.39 -3.27
CA GLY A 239 -7.04 -25.11 -1.86
C GLY A 239 -7.48 -23.71 -1.40
N PRO A 240 -7.48 -23.46 -0.09
CA PRO A 240 -7.73 -22.15 0.50
C PRO A 240 -6.88 -21.05 -0.14
N TYR A 241 -7.47 -19.87 -0.33
CA TYR A 241 -6.85 -18.69 -0.94
C TYR A 241 -6.39 -18.81 -2.41
N CYS A 242 -6.55 -19.96 -3.05
CA CYS A 242 -6.41 -20.05 -4.51
C CYS A 242 -7.29 -19.00 -5.19
N ASN A 243 -6.73 -18.34 -6.20
CA ASN A 243 -7.48 -17.44 -7.07
C ASN A 243 -8.49 -18.22 -7.91
N GLN A 244 -9.43 -17.53 -8.55
CA GLN A 244 -10.49 -18.17 -9.35
C GLN A 244 -9.97 -19.07 -10.49
N ALA A 245 -8.77 -18.78 -11.03
CA ALA A 245 -8.16 -19.59 -12.08
C ALA A 245 -7.45 -20.84 -11.51
N ASN A 246 -7.30 -20.93 -10.18
CA ASN A 246 -6.61 -21.99 -9.47
C ASN A 246 -5.14 -22.13 -9.93
N THR A 247 -4.50 -21.00 -10.23
CA THR A 247 -3.10 -20.93 -10.72
C THR A 247 -2.15 -20.21 -9.78
N GLY A 248 -2.65 -19.72 -8.64
CA GLY A 248 -1.88 -18.93 -7.69
C GLY A 248 -2.74 -18.38 -6.56
N VAL A 249 -2.10 -17.71 -5.60
CA VAL A 249 -2.76 -17.08 -4.45
C VAL A 249 -2.81 -15.57 -4.68
N ASN A 250 -4.00 -14.97 -4.50
CA ASN A 250 -4.14 -13.52 -4.52
C ASN A 250 -3.66 -12.94 -3.17
N HIS A 251 -3.26 -11.68 -3.15
CA HIS A 251 -3.00 -11.01 -1.86
C HIS A 251 -4.30 -10.94 -1.05
N VAL A 252 -4.17 -11.12 0.26
CA VAL A 252 -5.31 -11.11 1.20
C VAL A 252 -5.41 -9.79 1.98
N VAL A 253 -4.35 -8.99 1.96
CA VAL A 253 -4.29 -7.69 2.63
C VAL A 253 -3.37 -6.74 1.88
N GLU A 254 -3.67 -5.45 1.97
CA GLU A 254 -2.84 -4.34 1.49
C GLU A 254 -2.56 -3.42 2.69
N TYR A 255 -1.28 -3.13 2.94
CA TYR A 255 -0.83 -2.17 3.93
C TYR A 255 -0.33 -0.92 3.21
N GLU A 256 -0.98 0.21 3.46
CA GLU A 256 -0.53 1.51 3.00
C GLU A 256 0.14 2.23 4.17
N ILE A 257 1.46 2.38 4.10
CA ILE A 257 2.27 3.08 5.09
C ILE A 257 2.52 4.48 4.56
N VAL A 258 2.11 5.50 5.31
CA VAL A 258 2.22 6.91 4.90
C VAL A 258 2.96 7.69 5.97
N THR A 259 4.05 8.33 5.58
CA THR A 259 4.74 9.30 6.43
C THR A 259 3.91 10.57 6.51
N ALA A 260 3.84 11.18 7.70
CA ALA A 260 3.12 12.45 7.87
C ALA A 260 3.59 13.48 6.85
N HIS A 261 2.67 14.31 6.36
CA HIS A 261 2.95 15.22 5.25
C HIS A 261 3.70 16.46 5.75
N PHE A 262 4.94 16.64 5.26
CA PHE A 262 5.81 17.77 5.58
C PHE A 262 5.64 18.87 4.52
N LEU A 263 5.08 20.00 4.93
CA LEU A 263 4.82 21.16 4.09
C LEU A 263 5.94 22.20 4.20
N CYS A 264 6.16 22.92 3.10
CA CYS A 264 6.97 24.13 3.07
C CYS A 264 6.09 25.29 2.61
N ILE A 265 5.90 26.31 3.46
CA ILE A 265 5.02 27.45 3.17
C ILE A 265 5.78 28.74 3.46
N ASN A 266 5.88 29.66 2.49
CA ASN A 266 6.49 30.98 2.69
C ASN A 266 7.91 30.97 3.29
N GLY A 267 8.73 29.97 2.94
CA GLY A 267 10.08 29.79 3.49
C GLY A 267 10.11 29.17 4.91
N TYR A 268 8.97 28.73 5.43
CA TYR A 268 8.88 27.97 6.68
C TYR A 268 8.85 26.48 6.37
N TRP A 269 9.77 25.73 6.98
CA TRP A 269 9.86 24.29 6.83
C TRP A 269 10.51 23.67 8.07
N PRO A 270 10.10 22.47 8.52
CA PRO A 270 8.89 21.78 8.10
C PRO A 270 7.64 22.26 8.84
N LEU A 271 6.50 22.21 8.15
CA LEU A 271 5.18 22.44 8.72
C LEU A 271 4.33 21.17 8.58
N LEU A 272 3.55 20.84 9.61
CA LEU A 272 2.57 19.75 9.57
C LEU A 272 1.19 20.27 9.95
N GLU A 273 0.14 19.66 9.42
CA GLU A 273 -1.24 20.06 9.70
C GLU A 273 -1.73 19.60 11.07
N LYS A 274 -1.12 18.55 11.63
CA LYS A 274 -1.50 17.98 12.93
C LYS A 274 -0.39 18.19 13.95
N GLU A 275 -0.78 18.74 15.10
CA GLU A 275 0.12 18.91 16.24
C GLU A 275 0.72 17.58 16.71
N SER A 276 -0.05 16.50 16.69
CA SER A 276 0.42 15.16 17.07
C SER A 276 1.54 14.64 16.18
N ASP A 277 1.48 14.93 14.88
CA ASP A 277 2.50 14.53 13.91
C ASP A 277 3.75 15.39 14.09
N ALA A 278 3.60 16.70 14.28
CA ALA A 278 4.71 17.60 14.60
C ALA A 278 5.40 17.24 15.92
N ASN A 279 4.62 16.86 16.95
CA ASN A 279 5.16 16.39 18.22
C ASN A 279 5.90 15.05 18.08
N GLY A 280 5.44 14.16 17.18
CA GLY A 280 6.12 12.91 16.90
C GLY A 280 7.38 13.07 16.05
N ALA A 281 7.44 14.11 15.21
CA ALA A 281 8.61 14.51 14.44
C ALA A 281 9.59 15.42 15.21
N SER A 282 9.35 15.65 16.50
CA SER A 282 10.15 16.52 17.36
C SER A 282 11.09 15.72 18.24
N THR A 283 12.35 16.16 18.35
CA THR A 283 13.32 15.57 19.29
C THR A 283 12.95 15.88 20.74
N SER A 284 12.19 16.95 21.01
CA SER A 284 11.69 17.29 22.36
C SER A 284 10.28 16.78 22.64
N GLY A 285 9.62 16.15 21.65
CA GLY A 285 8.24 15.68 21.76
C GLY A 285 7.18 16.80 21.73
N THR A 286 7.58 18.03 21.39
CA THR A 286 6.70 19.21 21.35
C THR A 286 6.86 19.99 20.05
N SER A 287 5.87 20.81 19.71
CA SER A 287 5.85 21.67 18.53
C SER A 287 5.38 23.08 18.92
N HIS A 288 5.52 24.02 18.00
CA HIS A 288 4.90 25.34 18.09
C HIS A 288 4.15 25.64 16.79
N SER A 289 3.24 26.61 16.81
CA SER A 289 2.38 26.89 15.67
C SER A 289 2.81 28.11 14.85
N HIS A 290 2.47 28.05 13.57
CA HIS A 290 2.52 29.15 12.61
C HIS A 290 1.15 29.26 11.94
N VAL A 291 0.73 30.47 11.56
CA VAL A 291 -0.56 30.69 10.90
C VAL A 291 -0.33 31.33 9.54
N PHE A 292 -0.82 30.67 8.49
CA PHE A 292 -0.81 31.17 7.11
C PHE A 292 -2.24 31.08 6.57
N ASP A 293 -2.75 32.17 6.00
CA ASP A 293 -4.11 32.24 5.43
C ASP A 293 -5.21 31.69 6.36
N SER A 294 -5.09 31.98 7.65
CA SER A 294 -5.99 31.51 8.72
C SER A 294 -5.98 29.99 8.99
N ILE A 295 -5.02 29.26 8.43
CA ILE A 295 -4.77 27.85 8.73
C ILE A 295 -3.58 27.76 9.70
N THR A 296 -3.76 27.02 10.78
CA THR A 296 -2.71 26.75 11.77
C THR A 296 -1.91 25.52 11.35
N TYR A 297 -0.60 25.67 11.26
CA TYR A 297 0.37 24.60 11.04
C TYR A 297 1.30 24.48 12.24
N TYR A 298 1.93 23.32 12.39
CA TYR A 298 2.77 22.99 13.53
C TYR A 298 4.19 22.66 13.05
N MET A 299 5.18 23.31 13.66
CA MET A 299 6.60 23.05 13.42
C MET A 299 7.18 22.23 14.59
N PRO A 300 7.82 21.08 14.33
CA PRO A 300 8.47 20.29 15.37
C PRO A 300 9.63 21.06 16.02
N ASN A 301 9.65 21.12 17.35
CA ASN A 301 10.78 21.73 18.06
C ASN A 301 12.03 20.85 17.93
N GLY A 302 13.20 21.48 17.68
CA GLY A 302 14.46 20.77 17.55
C GLY A 302 14.66 20.02 16.23
N PHE A 303 13.78 20.22 15.24
CA PHE A 303 13.93 19.63 13.92
C PHE A 303 15.20 20.16 13.22
N ALA A 304 16.09 19.26 12.82
CA ALA A 304 17.34 19.60 12.17
C ALA A 304 17.09 20.15 10.76
N GLY A 305 17.58 21.36 10.50
CA GLY A 305 17.39 22.04 9.22
C GLY A 305 16.12 22.88 9.11
N ALA A 306 15.36 23.05 10.20
CA ALA A 306 14.18 23.90 10.22
C ALA A 306 14.48 25.34 9.77
N LYS A 307 13.50 25.95 9.12
CA LYS A 307 13.52 27.27 8.48
C LYS A 307 12.34 28.09 8.96
N HIS A 308 12.61 29.32 9.34
CA HIS A 308 11.63 30.29 9.84
C HIS A 308 11.51 31.50 8.91
N GLY A 309 11.52 31.26 7.60
CA GLY A 309 11.46 32.32 6.59
C GLY A 309 12.78 33.11 6.48
N GLU A 310 13.93 32.47 6.71
CA GLU A 310 15.21 33.17 6.60
C GLU A 310 15.52 33.59 5.15
N SER A 311 16.22 34.72 5.00
CA SER A 311 16.69 35.19 3.69
C SER A 311 17.56 34.15 3.00
N GLY A 312 17.24 33.82 1.74
CA GLY A 312 17.97 32.85 0.92
C GLY A 312 17.43 31.42 0.96
N PHE A 313 16.39 31.14 1.74
CA PHE A 313 15.61 29.90 1.63
C PHE A 313 14.23 30.19 1.06
N SER A 314 13.89 29.52 -0.03
CA SER A 314 12.56 29.56 -0.64
C SER A 314 12.03 28.14 -0.76
N CYS A 315 10.76 27.94 -0.45
CA CYS A 315 10.10 26.66 -0.65
C CYS A 315 10.16 26.25 -2.14
N PRO A 316 10.53 24.99 -2.46
CA PRO A 316 10.45 24.50 -3.82
C PRO A 316 9.00 24.61 -4.32
N CYS A 317 8.78 25.25 -5.46
CA CYS A 317 7.47 25.35 -6.08
C CYS A 317 7.27 24.20 -7.07
N THR A 318 6.50 23.19 -6.67
CA THR A 318 5.86 22.26 -7.61
C THR A 318 4.41 22.08 -7.20
N VAL A 319 3.47 22.47 -8.06
CA VAL A 319 2.04 22.15 -7.90
C VAL A 319 1.88 20.64 -7.71
N ASP A 320 1.29 20.22 -6.59
CA ASP A 320 0.90 18.82 -6.38
C ASP A 320 -0.15 18.45 -7.44
N PRO A 321 0.16 17.53 -8.38
CA PRO A 321 -0.79 17.13 -9.41
C PRO A 321 -2.01 16.38 -8.85
N THR A 322 -1.95 15.97 -7.57
CA THR A 322 -3.02 15.26 -6.86
C THR A 322 -3.79 16.15 -5.87
N ALA A 323 -3.46 17.44 -5.78
CA ALA A 323 -4.17 18.37 -4.92
C ALA A 323 -5.66 18.45 -5.30
N VAL A 324 -6.52 18.03 -4.38
CA VAL A 324 -7.97 18.13 -4.53
C VAL A 324 -8.40 19.54 -4.10
N CYS A 325 -8.37 20.48 -5.03
CA CYS A 325 -8.91 21.82 -4.81
C CYS A 325 -10.42 21.86 -5.11
N PRO A 326 -11.22 22.68 -4.40
CA PRO A 326 -12.60 22.97 -4.80
C PRO A 326 -12.62 23.50 -6.25
N GLU A 327 -13.67 23.23 -7.04
CA GLU A 327 -13.76 23.60 -8.47
C GLU A 327 -13.48 25.08 -8.79
N PHE A 328 -13.54 25.95 -7.79
CA PHE A 328 -13.31 27.40 -7.90
C PHE A 328 -11.84 27.84 -7.72
N TYR A 329 -10.95 26.98 -7.22
CA TYR A 329 -9.56 27.31 -6.96
C TYR A 329 -8.64 26.38 -7.75
N LYS A 330 -7.76 26.96 -8.57
CA LYS A 330 -6.61 26.25 -9.13
C LYS A 330 -5.44 26.48 -8.18
N PRO A 331 -4.69 25.45 -7.77
CA PRO A 331 -3.46 25.68 -7.03
C PRO A 331 -2.49 26.44 -7.95
N VAL A 332 -1.95 27.58 -7.48
CA VAL A 332 -1.07 28.45 -8.27
C VAL A 332 0.21 28.62 -7.48
N CYS A 333 1.35 28.23 -8.05
CA CYS A 333 2.63 28.51 -7.42
C CYS A 333 2.89 30.03 -7.41
N GLY A 334 2.99 30.62 -6.22
CA GLY A 334 3.51 31.97 -6.03
C GLY A 334 5.04 31.99 -5.94
N ALA A 335 5.63 33.17 -5.76
CA ALA A 335 7.07 33.32 -5.52
C ALA A 335 7.58 32.64 -4.22
N ASN A 336 6.66 32.11 -3.40
CA ASN A 336 6.89 31.65 -2.03
C ASN A 336 6.38 30.21 -1.73
N GLY A 337 5.85 29.47 -2.72
CA GLY A 337 5.26 28.14 -2.52
C GLY A 337 3.98 27.88 -3.34
N ILE A 338 3.32 26.74 -3.10
CA ILE A 338 1.92 26.45 -3.56
C ILE A 338 0.95 27.43 -2.91
#